data_AF-A0A2V7CRN8-F1
#
_entry.id   AF-A0A2V7CRN8-F1
#
_cell.length_a   1.000
_cell.length_b   1.000
_cell.length_c   1.000
_cell.angle_alpha   90.00
_cell.angle_beta   90.00
_cell.angle_gamma   90.00
#
_symmetry.space_group_name_H-M   'P 1'
#
loop_
_entity.id
_entity.type
_entity.pdbx_description
1 polymer ?
#
loop_
_entity_poly.entity_id
_entity_poly.type
_entity_poly.pdbx_seq_one_letter_code
_entity_poly.pdbx_strand_id
1 'polypeptide(L)'
;MIENQQPGTSQWRLSAKGTDAVGQIKGYASATSVNKGGNITFYVSVNPAAQNYTIDVYRIGWYQGLGGRLMQSIGPLIGVQQPTCPTDATTGMIECQWAPAYTLATQTSWTSGIYLALLT
;
A
#
# COMPACT_ATOMS: atom_id res chain seq x y z
N MET A 1 -8.81 4.61 24.96
CA MET A 1 -7.72 3.62 24.78
C MET A 1 -6.51 4.37 24.22
N ILE A 2 -5.32 4.19 24.78
CA ILE A 2 -4.10 4.84 24.26
C ILE A 2 -3.59 4.02 23.08
N GLU A 3 -3.43 4.63 21.91
CA GLU A 3 -3.04 3.95 20.66
C GLU A 3 -1.81 3.03 20.84
N ASN A 4 -0.77 3.52 21.51
CA ASN A 4 0.48 2.77 21.69
C ASN A 4 0.39 1.57 22.66
N GLN A 5 -0.75 1.37 23.34
CA GLN A 5 -1.00 0.18 24.16
C GLN A 5 -1.67 -0.94 23.36
N GLN A 6 -2.06 -0.68 22.11
CA GLN A 6 -2.63 -1.70 21.23
C GLN A 6 -1.54 -2.70 20.82
N PRO A 7 -1.91 -3.96 20.50
CA PRO A 7 -0.95 -4.97 20.06
C PRO A 7 -0.17 -4.54 18.80
N GLY A 8 1.15 -4.56 18.89
CA GLY A 8 2.05 -4.31 17.76
C GLY A 8 2.41 -5.55 16.93
N THR A 9 3.15 -5.33 15.85
CA THR A 9 3.75 -6.35 14.99
C THR A 9 4.96 -5.79 14.25
N SER A 10 5.93 -6.64 13.93
CA SER A 10 7.10 -6.32 13.09
C SER A 10 6.91 -6.69 11.61
N GLN A 11 5.75 -7.24 11.23
CA GLN A 11 5.46 -7.73 9.87
C GLN A 11 5.35 -6.63 8.81
N TRP A 12 5.31 -5.36 9.20
CA TRP A 12 5.43 -4.23 8.27
C TRP A 12 6.80 -4.19 7.57
N ARG A 13 7.80 -4.91 8.09
CA ARG A 13 9.12 -5.02 7.49
C ARG A 13 9.09 -5.99 6.31
N LEU A 14 9.58 -5.54 5.17
CA LEU A 14 9.73 -6.35 3.97
C LEU A 14 10.67 -7.54 4.21
N SER A 15 10.13 -8.75 4.16
CA SER A 15 10.89 -10.01 4.23
C SER A 15 11.28 -10.52 2.84
N ALA A 16 10.38 -10.39 1.86
CA ALA A 16 10.62 -10.64 0.45
C ALA A 16 10.54 -9.33 -0.34
N LYS A 17 11.43 -9.14 -1.32
CA LYS A 17 11.49 -7.93 -2.14
C LYS A 17 11.19 -8.28 -3.58
N GLY A 18 10.20 -7.59 -4.17
CA GLY A 18 10.06 -7.51 -5.61
C GLY A 18 11.26 -6.77 -6.23
N THR A 19 11.51 -6.97 -7.51
CA THR A 19 12.56 -6.26 -8.26
C THR A 19 11.93 -5.45 -9.36
N ASP A 20 12.48 -4.26 -9.62
CA ASP A 20 11.96 -3.41 -10.70
C ASP A 20 12.17 -3.98 -12.09
N ALA A 21 13.19 -4.84 -12.25
CA ALA A 21 13.49 -5.53 -13.49
C ALA A 21 12.43 -6.56 -13.90
N VAL A 22 11.81 -7.23 -12.91
CA VAL A 22 10.73 -8.21 -13.16
C VAL A 22 9.36 -7.55 -13.01
N GLY A 23 9.22 -6.63 -12.05
CA GLY A 23 7.98 -5.93 -11.76
C GLY A 23 6.91 -6.84 -11.18
N GLN A 24 7.28 -7.77 -10.30
CA GLN A 24 6.36 -8.77 -9.70
C GLN A 24 5.11 -8.10 -9.15
N ILE A 25 5.30 -7.02 -8.39
CA ILE A 25 4.25 -6.15 -7.90
C ILE A 25 4.77 -4.72 -7.82
N LYS A 26 3.97 -3.78 -8.33
CA LYS A 26 4.20 -2.34 -8.24
C LYS A 26 2.91 -1.65 -7.88
N GLY A 27 2.98 -0.56 -7.15
CA GLY A 27 1.79 0.21 -6.85
C GLY A 27 2.07 1.62 -6.36
N TYR A 28 1.04 2.45 -6.48
CA TYR A 28 1.00 3.81 -5.94
C TYR A 28 -0.39 4.12 -5.41
N ALA A 29 -0.50 5.18 -4.62
CA ALA A 29 -1.76 5.64 -4.05
C ALA A 29 -2.25 6.92 -4.76
N SER A 30 -3.57 7.16 -4.73
CA SER A 30 -4.21 8.33 -5.31
C SER A 30 -3.83 9.65 -4.64
N ALA A 31 -3.32 9.59 -3.41
CA ALA A 31 -2.89 10.76 -2.64
C ALA A 31 -1.78 10.36 -1.66
N THR A 32 -0.95 11.34 -1.28
CA THR A 32 0.08 11.17 -0.24
C THR A 32 -0.49 11.20 1.17
N SER A 33 -1.65 11.83 1.37
CA SER A 33 -2.33 11.92 2.65
C SER A 33 -3.84 12.04 2.47
N VAL A 34 -4.60 11.46 3.39
CA VAL A 34 -6.05 11.61 3.49
C VAL A 34 -6.44 11.89 4.94
N ASN A 35 -7.55 12.59 5.14
CA ASN A 35 -8.14 12.72 6.48
C ASN A 35 -8.70 11.39 6.96
N LYS A 36 -8.78 11.21 8.28
CA LYS A 36 -9.48 10.07 8.89
C LYS A 36 -10.92 10.00 8.39
N GLY A 37 -11.40 8.82 8.04
CA GLY A 37 -12.71 8.65 7.39
C GLY A 37 -12.70 8.93 5.88
N GLY A 38 -11.58 9.40 5.32
CA GLY A 38 -11.41 9.62 3.89
C GLY A 38 -11.03 8.35 3.13
N ASN A 39 -11.13 8.42 1.81
CA ASN A 39 -10.81 7.32 0.90
C ASN A 39 -9.42 7.51 0.29
N ILE A 40 -8.68 6.42 0.16
CA ILE A 40 -7.43 6.36 -0.60
C ILE A 40 -7.49 5.18 -1.58
N THR A 41 -7.20 5.43 -2.85
CA THR A 41 -7.23 4.40 -3.90
C THR A 41 -5.82 3.93 -4.19
N PHE A 42 -5.63 2.62 -4.24
CA PHE A 42 -4.40 1.98 -4.65
C PHE A 42 -4.51 1.52 -6.10
N TYR A 43 -3.46 1.82 -6.86
CA TYR A 43 -3.24 1.39 -8.22
C TYR A 43 -2.13 0.37 -8.20
N VAL A 44 -2.41 -0.84 -8.67
CA VAL A 44 -1.49 -1.97 -8.55
C VAL A 44 -1.35 -2.65 -9.91
N SER A 45 -0.11 -2.94 -10.28
CA SER A 45 0.25 -3.78 -11.40
C SER A 45 1.01 -5.01 -10.88
N VAL A 46 0.69 -6.17 -11.44
CA VAL A 46 1.38 -7.43 -11.12
C VAL A 46 1.94 -8.09 -12.38
N ASN A 47 3.00 -8.88 -12.23
CA ASN A 47 3.59 -9.69 -13.29
C ASN A 47 4.01 -11.07 -12.75
N PRO A 48 3.41 -12.20 -13.19
CA PRO A 48 2.38 -12.33 -14.25
C PRO A 48 1.01 -11.78 -13.85
N ALA A 49 0.18 -11.48 -14.85
CA ALA A 49 -1.23 -11.12 -14.64
C ALA A 49 -2.02 -12.28 -14.00
N ALA A 50 -3.14 -11.95 -13.36
CA ALA A 50 -4.03 -12.89 -12.64
C ALA A 50 -3.41 -13.60 -11.42
N GLN A 51 -2.18 -13.25 -11.00
CA GLN A 51 -1.69 -13.67 -9.69
C GLN A 51 -2.46 -12.95 -8.57
N ASN A 52 -2.71 -13.66 -7.47
CA ASN A 52 -3.31 -13.06 -6.29
C ASN A 52 -2.27 -12.22 -5.53
N TYR A 53 -2.73 -11.12 -4.93
CA TYR A 53 -1.94 -10.33 -4.01
C TYR A 53 -2.81 -9.84 -2.84
N THR A 54 -2.18 -9.40 -1.76
CA THR A 54 -2.84 -8.77 -0.60
C THR A 54 -2.31 -7.36 -0.35
N ILE A 55 -3.09 -6.57 0.40
CA ILE A 55 -2.68 -5.26 0.90
C ILE A 55 -2.82 -5.28 2.42
N ASP A 56 -1.71 -5.26 3.14
CA ASP A 56 -1.69 -5.12 4.59
C ASP A 56 -1.36 -3.67 4.96
N VAL A 57 -2.26 -3.03 5.69
CA VAL A 57 -2.11 -1.63 6.10
C VAL A 57 -1.66 -1.58 7.55
N TYR A 58 -0.49 -0.99 7.77
CA TYR A 58 0.10 -0.82 9.09
C TYR A 58 0.12 0.64 9.50
N ARG A 59 -0.21 0.94 10.75
CA ARG A 59 0.14 2.22 11.37
C ARG A 59 1.52 2.09 12.00
N ILE A 60 2.41 3.03 11.72
CA ILE A 60 3.77 3.03 12.25
C ILE A 60 3.82 3.75 13.60
N GLY A 61 4.56 3.17 14.53
CA GLY A 61 4.65 3.67 15.92
C GLY A 61 5.43 2.71 16.81
N TRP A 62 5.56 3.04 18.09
CA TRP A 62 6.39 2.24 19.00
C TRP A 62 5.85 0.82 19.25
N TYR A 63 4.54 0.68 19.52
CA TYR A 63 3.82 -0.58 19.81
C TYR A 63 4.69 -1.69 20.44
N GLN A 64 5.02 -1.56 21.74
CA GLN A 64 5.82 -2.52 22.51
C GLN A 64 7.21 -2.84 21.88
N GLY A 65 7.77 -1.90 21.12
CA GLY A 65 9.05 -2.05 20.42
C GLY A 65 8.96 -2.73 19.05
N LEU A 66 7.76 -3.11 18.59
CA LEU A 66 7.57 -3.85 17.34
C LEU A 66 7.53 -2.95 16.09
N GLY A 67 7.31 -1.64 16.28
CA GLY A 67 7.46 -0.64 15.22
C GLY A 67 6.21 -0.39 14.35
N GLY A 68 5.15 -1.19 14.51
CA GLY A 68 3.89 -0.97 13.81
C GLY A 68 2.74 -1.77 14.40
N ARG A 69 1.52 -1.45 13.96
CA ARG A 69 0.30 -2.18 14.25
C ARG A 69 -0.42 -2.48 12.95
N LEU A 70 -0.85 -3.71 12.77
CA LEU A 70 -1.73 -4.08 11.65
C LEU A 70 -3.10 -3.44 11.87
N MET A 71 -3.52 -2.61 10.92
CA MET A 71 -4.80 -1.90 10.96
C MET A 71 -5.87 -2.66 10.18
N GLN A 72 -5.48 -3.18 9.01
CA GLN A 72 -6.40 -3.90 8.12
C GLN A 72 -5.61 -4.77 7.15
N SER A 73 -6.13 -5.96 6.87
CA SER A 73 -5.69 -6.83 5.78
C SER A 73 -6.75 -6.88 4.71
N ILE A 74 -6.34 -6.72 3.45
CA ILE A 74 -7.22 -6.70 2.28
C ILE A 74 -6.78 -7.81 1.33
N GLY A 75 -7.74 -8.60 0.87
CA GLY A 75 -7.54 -9.61 -0.16
C GLY A 75 -7.90 -11.03 0.29
N PRO A 76 -7.54 -12.04 -0.51
CA PRO A 76 -6.76 -11.92 -1.75
C PRO A 76 -7.50 -11.13 -2.85
N LEU A 77 -6.74 -10.36 -3.62
CA LEU A 77 -7.22 -9.62 -4.81
C LEU A 77 -6.58 -10.24 -6.06
N ILE A 78 -7.35 -10.36 -7.14
CA ILE A 78 -6.82 -10.81 -8.43
C ILE A 78 -6.10 -9.63 -9.09
N GLY A 79 -4.79 -9.74 -9.27
CA GLY A 79 -3.98 -8.69 -9.87
C GLY A 79 -4.09 -8.64 -11.39
N VAL A 80 -3.96 -7.44 -11.93
CA VAL A 80 -3.90 -7.17 -13.38
C VAL A 80 -2.53 -6.62 -13.74
N GLN A 81 -2.06 -6.91 -14.94
CA GLN A 81 -0.89 -6.22 -15.48
C GLN A 81 -1.35 -4.91 -16.11
N GLN A 82 -0.81 -3.80 -15.63
CA GLN A 82 -1.15 -2.47 -16.11
C GLN A 82 -0.22 -2.04 -17.27
N PRO A 83 -0.62 -1.06 -18.10
CA PRO A 83 0.23 -0.52 -19.16
C PRO A 83 1.55 0.05 -18.61
N THR A 84 2.60 0.03 -19.43
CA THR A 84 3.85 0.74 -19.12
C THR A 84 3.60 2.23 -18.93
N CYS A 85 4.18 2.82 -17.90
CA CYS A 85 4.01 4.24 -17.64
C CYS A 85 4.79 5.07 -18.67
N PRO A 86 4.16 6.06 -19.31
CA PRO A 86 4.86 6.96 -20.22
C PRO A 86 5.89 7.80 -19.46
N THR A 87 7.01 8.08 -20.13
CA THR A 87 8.05 9.00 -19.66
C THR A 87 8.05 10.23 -20.56
N ASP A 88 7.94 11.41 -19.98
CA ASP A 88 8.13 12.66 -20.71
C ASP A 88 9.61 12.83 -21.07
N ALA A 89 9.92 12.91 -22.36
CA ALA A 89 11.31 12.95 -22.85
C ALA A 89 12.05 14.26 -22.52
N THR A 90 11.34 15.32 -22.16
CA THR A 90 11.91 16.64 -21.88
C THR A 90 12.19 16.81 -20.38
N THR A 91 11.25 16.36 -19.54
CA THR A 91 11.29 16.56 -18.08
C THR A 91 11.72 15.32 -17.31
N GLY A 92 11.67 14.14 -17.94
CA GLY A 92 11.89 12.85 -17.28
C GLY A 92 10.75 12.41 -16.36
N MET A 93 9.61 13.12 -16.38
CA MET A 93 8.46 12.78 -15.56
C MET A 93 7.85 11.44 -15.97
N ILE A 94 7.54 10.58 -15.00
CA ILE A 94 6.81 9.34 -15.20
C ILE A 94 5.45 9.47 -14.52
N GLU A 95 4.38 9.39 -15.31
CA GLU A 95 3.01 9.44 -14.81
C GLU A 95 2.22 8.23 -15.32
N CYS A 96 1.87 7.34 -14.40
CA CYS A 96 1.10 6.14 -14.72
C CYS A 96 -0.40 6.47 -14.72
N GLN A 97 -1.11 6.04 -15.77
CA GLN A 97 -2.58 6.11 -15.83
C GLN A 97 -3.19 4.72 -15.62
N TRP A 98 -2.81 4.06 -14.53
CA TRP A 98 -3.31 2.73 -14.22
C TRP A 98 -4.77 2.76 -13.79
N ALA A 99 -5.50 1.68 -14.07
CA ALA A 99 -6.85 1.50 -13.56
C ALA A 99 -6.81 1.26 -12.03
N PRO A 100 -7.80 1.76 -11.27
CA PRO A 100 -7.84 1.58 -9.82
C PRO A 100 -7.97 0.10 -9.46
N ALA A 101 -7.15 -0.37 -8.51
CA ALA A 101 -7.16 -1.77 -8.09
C ALA A 101 -8.00 -1.98 -6.82
N TYR A 102 -7.89 -1.07 -5.85
CA TYR A 102 -8.67 -1.12 -4.61
C TYR A 102 -8.83 0.28 -4.00
N THR A 103 -10.01 0.60 -3.45
CA THR A 103 -10.21 1.82 -2.66
C THR A 103 -10.42 1.48 -1.20
N LEU A 104 -9.50 1.92 -0.35
CA LEU A 104 -9.58 1.80 1.08
C LEU A 104 -10.37 3.00 1.66
N ALA A 105 -11.50 2.70 2.29
CA ALA A 105 -12.18 3.64 3.16
C ALA A 105 -11.55 3.59 4.56
N THR A 106 -10.79 4.63 4.92
CA THR A 106 -10.23 4.72 6.28
C THR A 106 -11.34 4.97 7.29
N GLN A 107 -11.13 4.62 8.56
CA GLN A 107 -12.14 4.83 9.61
C GLN A 107 -11.84 6.09 10.42
N THR A 108 -12.88 6.72 10.98
CA THR A 108 -12.71 7.90 11.86
C THR A 108 -12.00 7.59 13.18
N SER A 109 -11.92 6.30 13.54
CA SER A 109 -11.16 5.77 14.69
C SER A 109 -9.65 5.73 14.46
N TRP A 110 -9.17 5.95 13.22
CA TRP A 110 -7.76 5.90 12.89
C TRP A 110 -7.01 7.09 13.51
N THR A 111 -5.96 6.78 14.26
CA THR A 111 -5.08 7.77 14.88
C THR A 111 -4.15 8.38 13.83
N SER A 112 -4.08 9.71 13.73
CA SER A 112 -3.17 10.40 12.82
C SER A 112 -1.72 9.89 12.92
N GLY A 113 -1.02 9.84 11.79
CA GLY A 113 0.36 9.38 11.73
C GLY A 113 0.72 8.83 10.35
N ILE A 114 1.82 8.07 10.32
CA ILE A 114 2.33 7.43 9.11
C ILE A 114 1.73 6.04 8.99
N TYR A 115 1.27 5.71 7.79
CA TYR A 115 0.74 4.40 7.45
C TYR A 115 1.53 3.82 6.28
N LEU A 116 1.79 2.52 6.34
CA LEU A 116 2.39 1.76 5.24
C LEU A 116 1.36 0.78 4.69
N ALA A 117 1.22 0.73 3.37
CA ALA A 117 0.51 -0.32 2.67
C ALA A 117 1.55 -1.29 2.10
N LEU A 118 1.60 -2.50 2.63
CA LEU A 118 2.49 -3.57 2.19
C LEU A 118 1.74 -4.43 1.16
N LEU A 119 2.33 -4.58 -0.02
CA LEU A 119 1.82 -5.43 -1.09
C LEU A 119 2.60 -6.74 -1.10
N THR A 120 1.91 -7.88 -1.08
CA THR A 120 2.51 -9.23 -1.10
C THR A 120 1.77 -10.18 -2.00
#